data_AF-A0A820HKZ6-F1
#
_entry.id   AF-A0A820HKZ6-F1
#
_cell.length_a   1.000
_cell.length_b   1.000
_cell.length_c   1.000
_cell.angle_alpha   90.00
_cell.angle_beta   90.00
_cell.angle_gamma   90.00
#
_symmetry.space_group_name_H-M   'P 1'
#
loop_
_entity.id
_entity.type
_entity.pdbx_description
1 polymer ?
#
loop_
_entity_poly.entity_id
_entity_poly.type
_entity_poly.pdbx_seq_one_letter_code
_entity_poly.pdbx_strand_id
1 'polypeptide(L)'
;LQQIREKMDVIDLEEDTIDAEILDSLAVTQDNFRFALNNIKPGALREAFVEKSTVHLEDIGGLEDAKRELLEFISNPLEYAQEFFEVGVTPLRVVLLIGPPGCGKLCVIVFAI
;
A
#
# COMPACT_ATOMS: atom_id res chain seq x y z
N LEU A 1 3.29 16.48 -16.80
CA LEU A 1 3.57 17.87 -16.36
C LEU A 1 5.05 18.25 -16.44
N GLN A 2 6.00 17.32 -16.36
CA GLN A 2 7.44 17.65 -16.42
C GLN A 2 7.85 18.34 -17.74
N GLN A 3 7.44 17.81 -18.90
CA GLN A 3 7.75 18.43 -20.20
C GLN A 3 7.20 19.85 -20.35
N ILE A 4 5.99 20.09 -19.82
CA ILE A 4 5.39 21.42 -19.78
C ILE A 4 6.19 22.34 -18.84
N ARG A 5 6.63 21.83 -17.67
CA ARG A 5 7.48 22.56 -16.73
C ARG A 5 8.87 22.89 -17.30
N GLU A 6 9.45 22.01 -18.10
CA GLU A 6 10.76 22.23 -18.74
C GLU A 6 10.72 23.25 -19.87
N LYS A 7 9.56 23.42 -20.52
CA LYS A 7 9.35 24.39 -21.60
C LYS A 7 8.56 25.62 -21.17
N MET A 8 8.32 25.77 -19.87
CA MET A 8 7.54 26.86 -19.28
C MET A 8 8.23 28.22 -19.42
N ASP A 9 9.56 28.24 -19.63
CA ASP A 9 10.32 29.46 -19.90
C ASP A 9 10.21 29.92 -21.37
N VAL A 10 9.71 29.05 -22.26
CA VAL A 10 9.61 29.29 -23.71
C VAL A 10 8.16 29.54 -24.14
N ILE A 11 7.20 29.12 -23.32
CA ILE A 11 5.77 29.31 -23.58
C ILE A 11 5.33 30.56 -22.84
N ASP A 12 4.95 31.59 -23.59
CA ASP A 12 4.26 32.74 -23.00
C ASP A 12 2.84 32.31 -22.59
N LEU A 13 2.54 32.40 -21.30
CA LEU A 13 1.27 31.96 -20.72
C LEU A 13 0.19 33.07 -20.82
N GLU A 14 0.56 34.28 -21.26
CA GLU A 14 -0.35 35.41 -21.45
C GLU A 14 -0.96 35.46 -22.87
N GLU A 15 -0.38 34.75 -23.85
CA GLU A 15 -0.91 34.63 -25.20
C GLU A 15 -1.90 33.46 -25.35
N ASP A 16 -3.04 33.72 -26.01
CA ASP A 16 -4.08 32.71 -26.29
C ASP A 16 -3.65 31.66 -27.34
N THR A 17 -2.50 31.86 -27.99
CA THR A 17 -2.03 31.02 -29.10
C THR A 17 -0.58 30.60 -28.90
N ILE A 18 -0.32 29.29 -29.00
CA ILE A 18 1.02 28.71 -28.94
C ILE A 18 1.51 28.45 -30.37
N ASP A 19 2.74 28.86 -30.68
CA ASP A 19 3.36 28.59 -31.97
C ASP A 19 3.41 27.08 -32.30
N ALA A 20 3.11 26.76 -33.56
CA ALA A 20 3.05 25.38 -34.05
C ALA A 20 4.39 24.63 -33.89
N GLU A 21 5.52 25.35 -33.95
CA GLU A 21 6.85 24.77 -33.74
C GLU A 21 7.08 24.33 -32.28
N ILE A 22 6.52 25.08 -31.32
CA ILE A 22 6.62 24.75 -29.89
C ILE A 22 5.73 23.54 -29.58
N LEU A 23 4.53 23.49 -30.18
CA LEU A 23 3.62 22.35 -30.08
C LEU A 23 4.24 21.05 -30.61
N ASP A 24 4.90 21.09 -31.77
CA ASP A 24 5.53 19.90 -32.35
C ASP A 24 6.73 19.42 -31.51
N SER A 25 7.39 20.35 -30.81
CA SER A 25 8.49 20.04 -29.91
C SER A 25 8.04 19.42 -28.57
N LEU A 26 6.75 19.51 -28.20
CA LEU A 26 6.19 18.97 -26.95
C LEU A 26 5.93 17.46 -27.06
N ALA A 27 7.02 16.68 -27.18
CA ALA A 27 6.96 15.23 -27.21
C ALA A 27 7.39 14.63 -25.87
N VAL A 28 6.60 13.67 -25.35
CA VAL A 28 6.97 12.93 -24.13
C VAL A 28 8.04 11.88 -24.49
N THR A 29 9.19 11.94 -23.81
CA THR A 29 10.30 11.00 -24.02
C THR A 29 10.36 9.94 -22.92
N GLN A 30 11.13 8.87 -23.16
CA GLN A 30 11.37 7.78 -22.19
C GLN A 30 11.93 8.30 -20.85
N ASP A 31 12.69 9.39 -20.86
CA ASP A 31 13.27 9.97 -19.65
C ASP A 31 12.22 10.67 -18.79
N ASN A 32 11.16 11.21 -19.39
CA ASN A 32 10.01 11.72 -18.62
C ASN A 32 9.26 10.60 -17.90
N PHE A 33 9.18 9.41 -18.50
CA PHE A 33 8.61 8.24 -17.84
C PHE A 33 9.47 7.80 -16.65
N ARG A 34 10.80 7.76 -16.81
CA ARG A 34 11.72 7.41 -15.71
C ARG A 34 11.63 8.39 -14.54
N PHE A 35 11.56 9.69 -14.83
CA PHE A 35 11.39 10.71 -13.80
C PHE A 35 10.04 10.59 -13.09
N ALA A 36 8.96 10.32 -13.82
CA ALA A 36 7.64 10.09 -13.24
C ALA A 36 7.65 8.87 -12.30
N LEU A 37 8.28 7.77 -12.70
CA LEU A 37 8.39 6.57 -11.86
C LEU A 37 9.14 6.82 -10.55
N ASN A 38 10.14 7.71 -10.54
CA ASN A 38 10.87 8.06 -9.32
C ASN A 38 10.09 9.01 -8.39
N ASN A 39 9.21 9.85 -8.93
CA ASN A 39 8.47 10.87 -8.18
C ASN A 39 7.04 10.45 -7.81
N ILE A 40 6.50 9.45 -8.50
CA ILE A 40 5.20 8.87 -8.18
C ILE A 40 5.44 7.77 -7.15
N LYS A 41 5.04 8.04 -5.90
CA LYS A 41 4.83 6.95 -4.95
C LYS A 41 3.66 6.12 -5.49
N PRO A 42 3.83 4.82 -5.79
CA PRO A 42 2.72 3.98 -6.21
C PRO A 42 1.65 4.03 -5.11
N GLY A 43 0.40 4.35 -5.49
CA GLY A 43 -0.72 4.45 -4.56
C GLY A 43 -0.93 3.18 -3.72
N ALA A 44 -0.41 2.04 -4.18
CA ALA A 44 -0.38 0.77 -3.46
C ALA A 44 0.35 0.81 -2.10
N LEU A 45 1.26 1.77 -1.88
CA LEU A 45 1.94 1.97 -0.59
C LEU A 45 1.24 3.00 0.31
N ARG A 46 0.15 3.63 -0.16
CA ARG A 46 -0.52 4.74 0.55
C ARG A 46 -1.55 4.26 1.58
N GLU A 47 -1.94 2.99 1.58
CA GLU A 47 -2.96 2.41 2.47
C GLU A 47 -2.43 1.25 3.35
N ALA A 48 -1.11 1.19 3.59
CA ALA A 48 -0.55 0.34 4.64
C ALA A 48 0.19 1.22 5.65
N PHE A 49 -0.53 2.14 6.29
CA PHE A 49 -0.06 2.67 7.57
C PHE A 49 -0.22 1.54 8.59
N VAL A 50 0.84 0.75 8.76
CA VAL A 50 1.01 -0.07 9.95
C VAL A 50 1.32 0.90 11.07
N GLU A 51 0.28 1.53 11.63
CA GLU A 51 0.42 2.18 12.92
C GLU A 51 0.63 1.06 13.93
N LYS A 52 1.88 0.91 14.38
CA LYS A 52 2.21 -0.01 15.47
C LYS A 52 1.36 0.39 16.68
N SER A 53 0.31 -0.38 16.91
CA SER A 53 -0.62 -0.14 18.01
C SER A 53 0.13 -0.17 19.33
N THR A 54 -0.19 0.79 20.21
CA THR A 54 0.26 0.79 21.62
C THR A 54 -0.63 -0.11 22.49
N VAL A 55 -1.68 -0.71 21.92
CA VAL A 55 -2.61 -1.61 22.59
C VAL A 55 -2.04 -3.02 22.63
N HIS A 56 -2.00 -3.61 23.81
CA HIS A 56 -1.59 -5.00 24.03
C HIS A 56 -2.78 -5.94 23.87
N LEU A 57 -2.51 -7.22 23.55
CA LEU A 57 -3.55 -8.25 23.42
C LEU A 57 -4.38 -8.42 24.72
N GLU A 58 -3.76 -8.11 25.85
CA GLU A 58 -4.33 -8.12 27.20
C GLU A 58 -5.37 -7.00 27.41
N ASP A 59 -5.26 -5.89 26.67
CA ASP A 59 -6.17 -4.74 26.75
C ASP A 59 -7.49 -4.98 25.98
N ILE A 60 -7.52 -5.98 25.10
CA ILE A 60 -8.69 -6.34 24.32
C ILE A 60 -9.58 -7.26 25.17
N GLY A 61 -10.72 -6.80 25.65
CA GLY A 61 -11.66 -7.64 26.39
C GLY A 61 -12.39 -8.66 25.49
N GLY A 62 -12.29 -9.95 25.81
CA GLY A 62 -13.00 -11.03 25.11
C GLY A 62 -12.36 -11.46 23.78
N LEU A 63 -13.10 -12.24 22.98
CA LEU A 63 -12.63 -12.81 21.70
C LEU A 63 -11.38 -13.72 21.82
N GLU A 64 -11.19 -14.38 22.96
CA GLU A 64 -10.03 -15.23 23.24
C GLU A 64 -9.80 -16.32 22.19
N ASP A 65 -10.87 -16.94 21.69
CA ASP A 65 -10.76 -17.95 20.62
C ASP A 65 -10.23 -17.34 19.31
N ALA A 66 -10.73 -16.17 18.91
CA ALA A 66 -10.29 -15.49 17.70
C ALA A 66 -8.86 -14.93 17.82
N LYS A 67 -8.46 -14.49 19.02
CA LYS A 67 -7.08 -14.08 19.30
C LYS A 67 -6.12 -15.26 19.19
N ARG A 68 -6.48 -16.40 19.79
CA ARG A 68 -5.67 -17.63 19.73
C ARG A 68 -5.51 -18.11 18.29
N GLU A 69 -6.61 -18.21 17.55
CA GLU A 69 -6.56 -18.61 16.13
C GLU A 69 -5.69 -17.66 15.30
N LEU A 70 -5.76 -16.35 15.53
CA LEU A 70 -4.94 -15.38 14.81
C LEU A 70 -3.45 -15.47 15.18
N LEU A 71 -3.13 -15.68 16.46
CA LEU A 71 -1.76 -15.89 16.91
C LEU A 71 -1.17 -17.17 16.34
N GLU A 72 -1.91 -18.28 16.38
CA GLU A 72 -1.52 -19.54 15.76
C GLU A 72 -1.33 -19.35 14.25
N PHE A 73 -2.23 -18.64 13.59
CA PHE A 73 -2.15 -18.37 12.16
C PHE A 73 -0.90 -17.59 11.75
N ILE A 74 -0.44 -16.67 12.59
CA ILE A 74 0.77 -15.86 12.33
C ILE A 74 2.04 -16.63 12.74
N SER A 75 2.02 -17.30 13.90
CA SER A 75 3.18 -18.01 14.45
C SER A 75 3.49 -19.29 13.68
N ASN A 76 2.48 -20.07 13.33
CA ASN A 76 2.64 -21.38 12.70
C ASN A 76 3.43 -21.34 11.36
N PRO A 77 3.15 -20.42 10.41
CA PRO A 77 3.97 -20.32 9.20
C PRO A 77 5.37 -19.75 9.44
N LEU A 78 5.60 -19.02 10.54
CA LEU A 78 6.93 -18.51 10.91
C LEU A 78 7.78 -19.59 11.58
N GLU A 79 7.20 -20.38 12.47
CA GLU A 79 7.89 -21.45 13.21
C GLU A 79 8.10 -22.70 12.34
N TYR A 80 7.12 -23.07 11.52
CA TYR A 80 7.12 -24.32 10.75
C TYR A 80 7.32 -24.11 9.24
N ALA A 81 8.02 -23.04 8.84
CA ALA A 81 8.21 -22.68 7.43
C ALA A 81 8.77 -23.82 6.55
N GLN A 82 9.65 -24.67 7.09
CA GLN A 82 10.20 -25.83 6.39
C GLN A 82 9.16 -26.92 6.14
N GLU A 83 8.31 -27.21 7.13
CA GLU A 83 7.26 -28.21 7.03
C GLU A 83 6.19 -27.79 6.00
N PHE A 84 5.84 -26.49 5.97
CA PHE A 84 4.93 -25.96 4.94
C PHE A 84 5.50 -26.09 3.52
N PHE A 85 6.82 -25.97 3.36
CA PHE A 85 7.50 -26.14 2.07
C PHE A 85 7.50 -27.60 1.61
N GLU A 86 7.75 -28.54 2.52
CA GLU A 86 7.76 -29.99 2.22
C GLU A 86 6.37 -30.54 1.90
N VAL A 87 5.33 -30.05 2.59
CA VAL A 87 3.94 -30.48 2.35
C VAL A 87 3.32 -29.73 1.15
N GLY A 88 3.98 -28.69 0.64
CA GLY A 88 3.52 -27.93 -0.53
C GLY A 88 2.26 -27.10 -0.27
N VAL A 89 1.92 -26.85 0.99
CA VAL A 89 0.74 -26.08 1.38
C VAL A 89 1.13 -24.61 1.42
N THR A 90 0.42 -23.78 0.65
CA THR A 90 0.62 -22.33 0.73
C THR A 90 -0.09 -21.81 1.98
N PRO A 91 0.60 -21.11 2.89
CA PRO A 91 -0.07 -20.51 4.03
C PRO A 91 -1.12 -19.52 3.54
N LEU A 92 -2.32 -19.58 4.15
CA LEU A 92 -3.38 -18.64 3.86
C LEU A 92 -2.88 -17.22 4.19
N ARG A 93 -3.22 -16.24 3.35
CA ARG A 93 -2.73 -14.84 3.50
C ARG A 93 -3.77 -13.87 4.02
N VAL A 94 -5.01 -14.31 4.18
CA VAL A 94 -6.15 -13.43 4.46
C VAL A 94 -6.98 -14.03 5.60
N VAL A 95 -7.21 -13.21 6.63
CA VAL A 95 -8.14 -13.50 7.72
C VAL A 95 -9.33 -12.54 7.60
N LEU A 96 -10.54 -13.06 7.73
CA LEU A 96 -11.77 -12.27 7.67
C LEU A 96 -12.48 -12.31 9.02
N LEU A 97 -12.62 -11.16 9.68
CA LEU A 97 -13.38 -11.04 10.94
C LEU A 97 -14.81 -10.54 10.67
N ILE A 98 -15.81 -11.40 10.86
CA ILE A 98 -17.25 -11.06 10.65
C ILE A 98 -17.98 -10.97 11.99
N GLY A 99 -18.81 -9.95 12.18
CA GLY A 99 -19.74 -9.86 13.32
C GLY A 99 -20.21 -8.42 13.60
N PRO A 100 -20.98 -8.22 14.69
CA PRO A 100 -21.66 -6.96 14.94
C PRO A 100 -20.69 -5.78 15.16
N PRO A 101 -21.09 -4.54 14.82
CA PRO A 101 -20.29 -3.34 15.09
C PRO A 101 -20.08 -3.18 16.59
N GLY A 102 -18.85 -2.86 17.01
CA GLY A 102 -18.48 -2.69 18.43
C GLY A 102 -17.85 -3.91 19.11
N CYS A 103 -17.69 -5.04 18.43
CA CYS A 103 -17.08 -6.25 19.03
C CYS A 103 -15.54 -6.32 18.93
N GLY A 104 -14.82 -5.20 18.88
CA GLY A 104 -13.34 -5.19 18.96
C GLY A 104 -12.57 -5.76 17.76
N LYS A 105 -13.23 -6.12 16.65
CA LYS A 105 -12.60 -6.73 15.45
C LYS A 105 -11.48 -5.89 14.86
N LEU A 106 -11.67 -4.57 14.82
CA LEU A 106 -10.67 -3.64 14.32
C LEU A 106 -9.42 -3.66 15.22
N CYS A 107 -9.59 -3.77 16.54
CA CYS A 107 -8.49 -3.79 17.50
C CYS A 107 -7.64 -5.06 17.36
N VAL A 108 -8.29 -6.20 17.10
CA VAL A 108 -7.61 -7.47 16.83
C VAL A 108 -6.82 -7.45 15.51
N ILE A 109 -7.37 -6.84 14.44
CA ILE A 109 -6.66 -6.71 13.15
C ILE A 109 -5.45 -5.81 13.26
N VAL A 110 -5.58 -4.66 13.93
CA VAL A 110 -4.49 -3.70 14.08
C VAL A 110 -3.31 -4.28 14.87
N PHE A 111 -3.54 -5.28 15.73
CA PHE A 111 -2.47 -6.02 16.41
C PHE A 111 -1.74 -7.03 15.50
N ALA A 112 -2.45 -7.62 14.53
CA ALA A 112 -1.92 -8.71 13.70
C ALA A 112 -1.08 -8.25 12.48
N ILE A 113 -1.15 -6.96 12.12
CA ILE A 113 -0.41 -6.35 11.02
C ILE A 113 0.82 -5.65 11.57
#